data_AF-A0AAV3FV57-F1
#
_entry.id   AF-A0AAV3FV57-F1
#
_cell.length_a   1.000
_cell.length_b   1.000
_cell.length_c   1.000
_cell.angle_alpha   90.00
_cell.angle_beta   90.00
_cell.angle_gamma   90.00
#
_symmetry.space_group_name_H-M   'P 1'
#
loop_
_entity.id
_entity.type
_entity.pdbx_description
1 polymer ?
#
loop_
_entity_poly.entity_id
_entity_poly.type
_entity_poly.pdbx_seq_one_letter_code
_entity_poly.pdbx_strand_id
1 'polypeptide(L)'
;MRVNGYCRIDAPERTVLFTFGEMIFSRNRWCKGKKTPYPVDEWLGFKKYMRYSPELLFQLVKLVSKMSYREVCRAGRHLTTLSPMRTYKSGHKNGRL
;
A
#
# COMPACT_ATOMS: atom_id res chain seq x y z
N MET A 1 -5.72 20.59 -7.63
CA MET A 1 -4.93 20.85 -6.40
C MET A 1 -4.41 22.29 -6.36
N ARG A 2 -3.48 22.70 -7.25
CA ARG A 2 -2.96 24.09 -7.28
C ARG A 2 -4.03 25.17 -7.42
N VAL A 3 -4.95 25.00 -8.37
CA VAL A 3 -6.09 25.91 -8.59
C VAL A 3 -6.99 26.04 -7.35
N ASN A 4 -7.03 25.01 -6.50
CA ASN A 4 -7.84 25.00 -5.28
C ASN A 4 -7.10 25.58 -4.06
N GLY A 5 -5.94 26.22 -4.26
CA GLY A 5 -5.12 26.83 -3.20
C GLY A 5 -4.35 25.82 -2.35
N TYR A 6 -4.01 24.64 -2.90
CA TYR A 6 -3.12 23.68 -2.22
C TYR A 6 -1.67 23.90 -2.64
N CYS A 7 -0.77 23.87 -1.65
CA CYS A 7 0.67 23.90 -1.86
C CYS A 7 1.23 22.48 -1.85
N ARG A 8 2.13 22.18 -2.80
CA ARG A 8 2.87 20.91 -2.80
C ARG A 8 4.04 21.04 -1.83
N ILE A 9 4.17 20.09 -0.91
CA ILE A 9 5.27 20.04 0.05
C ILE A 9 6.35 19.09 -0.49
N ASP A 10 6.10 17.79 -0.38
CA ASP A 10 7.04 16.72 -0.74
C ASP A 10 6.40 15.68 -1.65
N ALA A 11 7.20 14.77 -2.19
CA ALA A 11 6.75 13.63 -2.98
C ALA A 11 7.31 12.31 -2.43
N PRO A 12 6.91 11.87 -1.23
CA PRO A 12 7.39 10.60 -0.67
C PRO A 12 7.01 9.41 -1.55
N GLU A 13 7.91 8.45 -1.63
CA GLU A 13 7.67 7.18 -2.32
C GLU A 13 6.87 6.21 -1.47
N ARG A 14 6.12 5.32 -2.14
CA ARG A 14 5.36 4.25 -1.53
C ARG A 14 5.47 3.01 -2.40
N THR A 15 5.79 1.89 -1.77
CA THR A 15 5.70 0.55 -2.37
C THR A 15 4.36 -0.08 -2.01
N VAL A 16 3.60 -0.51 -3.01
CA VAL A 16 2.34 -1.24 -2.85
C VAL A 16 2.33 -2.45 -3.74
N LEU A 17 1.80 -3.57 -3.23
CA LEU A 17 1.61 -4.79 -3.97
C LEU A 17 0.27 -4.76 -4.71
N PHE A 18 0.34 -4.87 -6.03
CA PHE A 18 -0.77 -5.00 -6.94
C PHE A 18 -0.90 -6.45 -7.44
N THR A 19 -1.98 -6.73 -8.15
CA THR A 19 -2.25 -8.02 -8.80
C THR A 19 -1.21 -8.38 -9.86
N PHE A 20 -0.58 -7.36 -10.45
CA PHE A 20 0.47 -7.51 -11.47
C PHE A 20 1.90 -7.38 -10.90
N GLY A 21 2.08 -7.22 -9.58
CA GLY A 21 3.39 -7.16 -8.94
C GLY A 21 3.58 -5.98 -7.97
N GLU A 22 4.80 -5.81 -7.47
CA GLU A 22 5.17 -4.68 -6.62
C GLU A 22 5.35 -3.42 -7.45
N MET A 23 4.68 -2.33 -7.06
CA MET A 23 4.81 -1.03 -7.69
C MET A 23 5.32 -0.01 -6.69
N ILE A 24 6.33 0.74 -7.09
CA ILE A 24 6.85 1.89 -6.33
C ILE A 24 6.40 3.15 -7.08
N PHE A 25 5.69 4.03 -6.38
CA PHE A 25 5.27 5.30 -6.95
C PHE A 25 5.49 6.45 -5.97
N SER A 26 5.76 7.63 -6.51
CA SER A 26 5.84 8.87 -5.74
C SER A 26 4.44 9.47 -5.59
N ARG A 27 4.08 9.86 -4.36
CA ARG A 27 2.80 10.50 -4.06
C ARG A 27 3.04 11.92 -3.58
N ASN A 28 2.47 12.88 -4.29
CA ASN A 28 2.59 14.28 -3.90
C ASN A 28 1.77 14.55 -2.63
N ARG A 29 2.45 15.04 -1.59
CA ARG A 29 1.82 15.59 -0.39
C ARG A 29 1.35 17.00 -0.68
N TRP A 30 0.05 17.21 -0.61
CA TRP A 30 -0.56 18.54 -0.76
C TRP A 30 -1.03 19.03 0.60
N CYS A 31 -0.89 20.33 0.87
CA CYS A 31 -1.37 20.93 2.10
C CYS A 31 -2.18 22.18 1.82
N LYS A 32 -3.29 22.32 2.55
CA LYS A 32 -4.11 23.54 2.63
C LYS A 32 -4.56 23.71 4.08
N GLY A 33 -3.90 24.59 4.81
CA GLY A 33 -4.15 24.81 6.24
C GLY A 33 -3.92 23.52 7.05
N LYS A 34 -4.97 23.00 7.68
CA LYS A 34 -4.92 21.77 8.50
C LYS A 34 -5.11 20.47 7.69
N LYS A 35 -5.43 20.54 6.39
CA LYS A 35 -5.69 19.36 5.55
C LYS A 35 -4.45 19.01 4.73
N THR A 36 -4.01 17.77 4.86
CA THR A 36 -2.86 17.24 4.12
C THR A 36 -3.23 16.00 3.31
N PRO A 37 -3.96 16.16 2.17
CA PRO A 37 -4.36 15.03 1.33
C PRO A 37 -3.20 14.47 0.50
N TYR A 38 -3.33 13.18 0.17
CA TYR A 38 -2.54 12.49 -0.85
C TYR A 38 -3.50 12.08 -1.98
N PRO A 39 -3.61 12.87 -3.06
CA PRO A 39 -4.63 12.66 -4.07
C PRO A 39 -4.56 11.28 -4.73
N VAL A 40 -3.34 10.78 -4.94
CA VAL A 40 -3.10 9.44 -5.52
C VAL A 40 -3.65 8.35 -4.59
N ASP A 41 -3.49 8.49 -3.28
CA ASP A 41 -4.01 7.52 -2.32
C ASP A 41 -5.55 7.58 -2.27
N GLU A 42 -6.15 8.77 -2.38
CA GLU A 42 -7.60 8.95 -2.40
C GLU A 42 -8.23 8.37 -3.68
N TRP A 43 -7.62 8.59 -4.85
CA TRP A 43 -8.12 8.05 -6.12
C TRP A 43 -8.06 6.52 -6.18
N LEU A 44 -7.02 5.93 -5.60
CA LEU A 44 -6.84 4.47 -5.54
C LEU A 44 -7.55 3.84 -4.33
N GLY A 45 -8.23 4.63 -3.49
CA GLY A 45 -8.93 4.12 -2.31
C GLY A 45 -8.02 3.55 -1.22
N PHE A 46 -6.76 3.98 -1.17
CA PHE A 46 -5.80 3.50 -0.19
C PHE A 46 -6.02 4.12 1.19
N LYS A 47 -6.22 3.25 2.20
CA LYS A 47 -6.11 3.68 3.60
C LYS A 47 -4.64 3.92 3.98
N LYS A 48 -4.46 4.70 5.04
CA LYS A 48 -3.15 4.99 5.63
C LYS A 48 -2.42 3.67 5.96
N TYR A 49 -1.15 3.58 5.57
CA TYR A 49 -0.27 2.42 5.78
C TYR A 49 -0.66 1.10 5.08
N MET A 50 -1.65 1.08 4.19
CA MET A 50 -1.93 -0.13 3.40
C MET A 50 -0.75 -0.47 2.47
N ARG A 51 -0.35 -1.74 2.44
CA ARG A 51 0.71 -2.23 1.55
C ARG A 51 0.18 -3.06 0.38
N TYR A 52 -1.12 -3.34 0.38
CA TYR A 52 -1.79 -4.15 -0.62
C TYR A 52 -2.88 -3.32 -1.30
N SER A 53 -3.02 -3.51 -2.61
CA SER A 53 -4.15 -2.99 -3.38
C SER A 53 -5.48 -3.60 -2.92
N PRO A 54 -6.56 -2.79 -2.86
CA PRO A 54 -7.90 -3.32 -2.64
C PRO A 54 -8.28 -4.41 -3.63
N GLU A 55 -7.87 -4.29 -4.90
CA GLU A 55 -8.16 -5.33 -5.90
C GLU A 55 -7.45 -6.65 -5.58
N LEU A 56 -6.19 -6.60 -5.14
CA LEU A 56 -5.45 -7.80 -4.74
C LEU A 56 -6.12 -8.48 -3.54
N LEU A 57 -6.53 -7.71 -2.53
CA LEU A 57 -7.24 -8.25 -1.38
C LEU A 57 -8.55 -8.92 -1.80
N PHE A 58 -9.30 -8.29 -2.70
CA PHE A 58 -10.56 -8.83 -3.20
C PHE A 58 -10.35 -10.16 -3.95
N GLN A 59 -9.34 -10.24 -4.82
CA GLN A 59 -8.99 -11.47 -5.52
C GLN A 59 -8.57 -12.58 -4.54
N LEU A 60 -7.77 -12.23 -3.53
CA LEU A 60 -7.34 -13.18 -2.51
C LEU A 60 -8.52 -13.71 -1.69
N VAL A 61 -9.45 -12.85 -1.27
CA VAL A 61 -10.68 -13.27 -0.58
C VAL A 61 -11.49 -14.23 -1.44
N LYS A 62 -11.66 -13.93 -2.73
CA LYS A 62 -12.38 -14.80 -3.68
C LYS A 62 -11.72 -16.18 -3.84
N LEU A 63 -10.39 -16.25 -3.78
CA LEU A 63 -9.65 -17.51 -3.81
C LEU A 63 -9.82 -18.29 -2.49
N VAL A 64 -9.72 -17.61 -1.34
CA VAL A 64 -9.93 -18.22 -0.01
C VAL A 64 -11.33 -18.79 0.16
N SER A 65 -12.35 -18.18 -0.45
CA SER A 65 -13.70 -18.74 -0.43
C SER A 65 -13.84 -20.06 -1.20
N LYS A 66 -12.89 -20.40 -2.08
CA LYS A 66 -12.95 -21.57 -2.97
C LYS A 66 -11.92 -22.65 -2.68
N MET A 67 -10.88 -22.32 -1.92
CA MET A 67 -9.70 -23.17 -1.73
C MET A 67 -9.27 -23.17 -0.27
N SER A 68 -8.55 -24.20 0.16
CA SER A 68 -7.94 -24.21 1.49
C SER A 68 -6.85 -23.14 1.59
N TYR A 69 -6.60 -22.64 2.81
CA TYR A 69 -5.56 -21.64 3.05
C TYR A 69 -4.18 -22.03 2.46
N ARG A 70 -3.82 -23.32 2.55
CA ARG A 70 -2.55 -23.85 2.03
C ARG A 70 -2.46 -23.72 0.52
N GLU A 71 -3.55 -24.00 -0.19
CA GLU A 71 -3.61 -23.88 -1.64
C GLU A 71 -3.56 -22.41 -2.07
N VAL A 72 -4.25 -21.53 -1.34
CA VAL A 72 -4.15 -20.07 -1.57
C VAL A 72 -2.71 -19.58 -1.37
N CYS A 73 -1.99 -20.08 -0.36
CA CYS A 73 -0.59 -19.72 -0.13
C CYS A 73 0.36 -20.24 -1.22
N ARG A 74 0.00 -21.33 -1.90
CA ARG A 74 0.73 -21.83 -3.07
C ARG A 74 0.40 -20.97 -4.29
N ALA A 75 -0.88 -20.74 -4.57
CA ALA A 75 -1.35 -19.91 -5.69
C ALA A 75 -0.84 -18.47 -5.60
N GLY A 76 -0.90 -17.85 -4.41
CA GLY A 76 -0.41 -16.50 -4.16
C GLY A 76 1.08 -16.35 -4.46
N ARG A 77 1.90 -17.35 -4.15
CA ARG A 77 3.33 -17.37 -4.50
C ARG A 77 3.59 -17.37 -6.00
N HIS A 78 2.71 -17.97 -6.79
CA HIS A 78 2.82 -17.95 -8.26
C HIS A 78 2.31 -16.64 -8.87
N LEU A 79 1.30 -16.01 -8.25
CA LEU A 79 0.72 -14.75 -8.72
C LEU A 79 1.60 -13.53 -8.43
N THR A 80 2.32 -13.54 -7.30
CA THR A 80 3.26 -12.47 -6.95
C THR A 80 4.67 -12.93 -7.30
N THR A 81 5.06 -12.79 -8.58
CA THR A 81 6.44 -12.98 -9.02
C THR A 81 7.36 -12.02 -8.25
N LEU A 82 7.99 -12.55 -7.21
CA LEU A 82 9.13 -11.98 -6.47
C LEU A 82 8.87 -10.64 -5.74
N SER A 83 8.50 -10.78 -4.47
CA SER A 83 9.36 -10.27 -3.39
C SER A 83 9.05 -11.06 -2.12
N PRO A 84 10.06 -11.66 -1.45
CA PRO A 84 9.85 -12.19 -0.12
C PRO A 84 9.36 -11.02 0.72
N MET A 85 8.16 -11.18 1.28
CA MET A 85 7.59 -10.34 2.32
C MET A 85 8.73 -9.91 3.24
N ARG A 86 9.24 -8.67 3.11
CA ARG A 86 10.23 -8.09 4.03
C ARG A 86 9.52 -8.07 5.37
N THR A 87 9.68 -9.15 6.13
CA THR A 87 9.13 -9.26 7.47
C THR A 87 9.72 -8.09 8.23
N TYR A 88 8.81 -7.25 8.69
CA TYR A 88 9.12 -6.04 9.41
C TYR A 88 9.90 -6.47 10.66
N LYS A 89 11.20 -6.18 10.74
CA LYS A 89 11.89 -6.19 12.04
C LYS A 89 11.14 -5.17 12.90
N SER A 90 10.37 -5.67 13.85
CA SER A 90 9.80 -4.88 14.94
C SER A 90 10.95 -4.13 15.61
N GLY A 91 11.08 -2.85 15.28
CA GLY A 91 12.00 -1.95 15.96
C GLY A 91 11.47 -1.71 17.36
N HIS A 92 11.92 -2.52 18.31
CA HIS A 92 11.82 -2.25 19.73
C HIS A 92 12.63 -0.96 19.98
N LYS A 93 11.97 0.20 19.92
CA LYS A 93 12.56 1.45 20.40
C LYS A 93 12.57 1.36 21.92
N ASN A 94 13.68 0.88 22.47
CA ASN A 94 13.98 1.08 23.88
C ASN A 94 14.08 2.58 24.11
N GLY A 95 13.08 3.13 24.81
CA GLY A 95 13.17 4.44 25.42
C GLY A 95 14.33 4.42 26.40
N ARG A 96 15.34 5.24 26.14
CA ARG A 96 16.24 5.73 27.18
C ARG A 96 15.62 7.03 27.71
N LEU A 97 15.25 6.97 28.98
CA LEU A 97 15.26 8.11 29.90
C LEU A 97 16.66 8.73 29.93
#